data_AF-A0A4R5NUE2-F1
#
_entry.id   AF-A0A4R5NUE2-F1
#
_cell.length_a   1.000
_cell.length_b   1.000
_cell.length_c   1.000
_cell.angle_alpha   90.00
_cell.angle_beta   90.00
_cell.angle_gamma   90.00
#
_symmetry.space_group_name_H-M   'P 1'
#
loop_
_entity.id
_entity.type
_entity.pdbx_description
1 polymer ?
#
loop_
_entity_poly.entity_id
_entity_poly.type
_entity_poly.pdbx_seq_one_letter_code
_entity_poly.pdbx_strand_id
1 'polypeptide(L)'
;MAVDMKNKTISTRVNEKIAEKAKQNLANVGITVSEYLRLALISAAEDGVSDLLNSPEAMQAKFEAEHGQTLNIGSVEDYKRWSDKL
;
A
#
# COMPACT_ATOMS: atom_id res chain seq x y z
N MET A 1 -26.56 -11.61 -9.41
CA MET A 1 -25.95 -10.69 -10.40
C MET A 1 -24.52 -10.45 -9.97
N ALA A 2 -23.55 -11.05 -10.66
CA ALA A 2 -22.15 -10.73 -10.44
C ALA A 2 -21.88 -9.38 -11.10
N VAL A 3 -21.56 -8.35 -10.31
CA VAL A 3 -21.10 -7.08 -10.84
C VAL A 3 -19.70 -7.34 -11.42
N ASP A 4 -19.61 -7.33 -12.74
CA ASP A 4 -18.34 -7.34 -13.46
C ASP A 4 -17.56 -6.07 -13.05
N MET A 5 -16.61 -6.21 -12.11
CA MET A 5 -15.69 -5.14 -11.77
C MET A 5 -14.73 -4.95 -12.95
N LYS A 6 -15.19 -4.24 -13.97
CA LYS A 6 -14.38 -3.94 -15.15
C LYS A 6 -13.16 -3.13 -14.74
N ASN A 7 -11.99 -3.73 -14.87
CA ASN A 7 -10.71 -3.04 -14.65
C ASN A 7 -10.61 -1.82 -15.58
N LYS A 8 -10.19 -0.68 -15.04
CA LYS A 8 -9.97 0.54 -15.82
C LYS A 8 -8.53 1.01 -15.64
N THR A 9 -7.85 1.32 -16.75
CA THR A 9 -6.53 1.94 -16.72
C THR A 9 -6.67 3.45 -16.63
N ILE A 10 -5.93 4.07 -15.71
CA ILE A 10 -5.81 5.53 -15.60
C ILE A 10 -4.36 5.89 -15.95
N SER A 11 -4.20 6.80 -16.90
CA SER A 11 -2.89 7.33 -17.30
C SER A 11 -2.88 8.84 -17.12
N THR A 12 -1.82 9.36 -16.50
CA THR A 12 -1.59 10.79 -16.37
C THR A 12 -0.17 11.12 -16.80
N ARG A 13 0.02 12.32 -17.36
CA ARG A 13 1.35 12.81 -17.74
C ARG A 13 2.00 13.45 -16.52
N VAL A 14 3.22 13.02 -16.22
CA VAL A 14 4.07 13.57 -15.17
C VAL A 14 5.44 13.92 -15.73
N ASN A 15 6.12 14.86 -15.09
CA ASN A 15 7.51 15.16 -15.43
C ASN A 15 8.40 13.93 -15.14
N GLU A 16 9.29 13.60 -16.07
CA GLU A 16 10.18 12.44 -15.98
C GLU A 16 10.99 12.40 -14.66
N LYS A 17 11.57 13.54 -14.25
CA LYS A 17 12.35 13.62 -13.01
C LYS A 17 11.51 13.35 -11.77
N ILE A 18 10.25 13.78 -11.79
CA ILE A 18 9.30 13.54 -10.70
C ILE A 18 8.93 12.05 -10.67
N ALA A 19 8.67 11.43 -11.82
CA ALA A 19 8.35 10.01 -11.92
C ALA A 19 9.46 9.13 -11.37
N GLU A 20 10.72 9.40 -11.75
CA GLU A 20 11.87 8.64 -11.23
C GLU A 20 12.09 8.85 -9.74
N LYS A 21 11.99 10.08 -9.24
CA LYS A 21 12.11 10.35 -7.80
C LYS A 21 11.02 9.67 -6.99
N ALA A 22 9.77 9.68 -7.48
CA ALA A 22 8.67 8.98 -6.84
C ALA A 22 8.90 7.46 -6.80
N LYS A 23 9.36 6.88 -7.92
CA LYS A 23 9.70 5.46 -7.99
C LYS A 23 10.77 5.06 -6.98
N GLN A 24 11.84 5.85 -6.84
CA GLN A 24 12.90 5.60 -5.85
C GLN A 24 12.38 5.68 -4.41
N ASN A 25 11.63 6.74 -4.09
CA ASN A 25 11.11 6.93 -2.74
C ASN A 25 10.11 5.85 -2.33
N LEU A 26 9.22 5.43 -3.24
CA LEU A 26 8.23 4.38 -2.98
C LEU A 26 8.89 3.00 -2.87
N ALA A 27 9.95 2.74 -3.63
CA ALA A 27 10.73 1.50 -3.51
C ALA A 27 11.38 1.37 -2.13
N ASN A 28 11.80 2.47 -1.49
CA ASN A 28 12.34 2.45 -0.13
C ASN A 28 11.35 1.95 0.92
N VAL A 29 10.04 2.08 0.66
CA VAL A 29 8.96 1.56 1.52
C VAL A 29 8.29 0.32 0.93
N GLY A 30 8.89 -0.29 -0.09
CA GLY A 30 8.46 -1.57 -0.65
C GLY A 30 7.22 -1.52 -1.56
N ILE A 31 6.79 -0.34 -2.04
CA ILE A 31 5.61 -0.22 -2.92
C ILE A 31 5.94 0.39 -4.28
N THR A 32 5.13 0.05 -5.28
CA THR A 32 5.25 0.59 -6.64
C THR A 32 4.42 1.85 -6.84
N VAL A 33 4.71 2.63 -7.88
CA VAL A 33 3.91 3.80 -8.27
C VAL A 33 2.45 3.42 -8.54
N SER A 34 2.22 2.29 -9.22
CA SER A 34 0.87 1.78 -9.49
C SER A 34 0.10 1.41 -8.23
N GLU A 35 0.79 0.85 -7.23
CA GLU A 35 0.19 0.48 -5.94
C GLU A 35 -0.20 1.71 -5.14
N TYR A 36 0.72 2.69 -5.07
CA TYR A 36 0.46 3.98 -4.42
C TYR A 36 -0.75 4.68 -5.04
N LEU A 37 -0.83 4.74 -6.38
CA LEU A 37 -1.97 5.34 -7.08
C LEU A 37 -3.28 4.57 -6.83
N ARG A 38 -3.23 3.24 -6.78
CA ARG A 38 -4.41 2.41 -6.46
C ARG A 38 -4.94 2.73 -5.07
N LEU A 39 -4.07 2.75 -4.06
CA LEU A 39 -4.44 3.07 -2.68
C LEU A 39 -4.99 4.49 -2.55
N ALA A 40 -4.37 5.46 -3.23
CA ALA A 40 -4.81 6.85 -3.22
C ALA A 40 -6.21 7.01 -3.83
N LEU A 41 -6.52 6.28 -4.91
CA LEU A 41 -7.84 6.30 -5.53
C LEU A 41 -8.91 5.63 -4.67
N ILE A 42 -8.57 4.53 -3.99
CA ILE A 42 -9.49 3.86 -3.05
C ILE A 42 -9.82 4.81 -1.90
N SER A 43 -8.82 5.37 -1.25
CA SER A 43 -9.00 6.32 -0.15
C SER A 43 -9.79 7.56 -0.58
N ALA A 44 -9.47 8.14 -1.74
CA ALA A 44 -10.23 9.28 -2.27
C ALA A 44 -11.71 8.96 -2.52
N ALA A 45 -12.04 7.71 -2.84
CA ALA A 45 -13.41 7.26 -3.09
C ALA A 45 -14.17 6.91 -1.79
N GLU A 46 -13.50 6.34 -0.80
CA GLU A 46 -14.11 5.87 0.45
C GLU A 46 -14.15 6.96 1.54
N ASP A 47 -13.03 7.66 1.74
CA ASP A 47 -12.81 8.57 2.87
C ASP A 47 -12.56 10.03 2.43
N GLY A 48 -12.41 10.28 1.13
CA GLY A 48 -11.98 11.58 0.59
C GLY A 48 -10.46 11.71 0.50
N VAL A 49 -9.95 12.89 0.08
CA VAL A 49 -8.50 13.09 -0.13
C VAL A 49 -7.79 13.15 1.22
N SER A 50 -7.16 12.06 1.62
CA SER A 50 -6.37 11.96 2.85
C SER A 50 -4.93 11.54 2.56
N ASP A 51 -4.00 11.95 3.43
CA ASP A 51 -2.57 11.65 3.32
C ASP A 51 -2.29 10.24 3.86
N LEU A 52 -2.21 9.25 2.96
CA LEU A 52 -2.07 7.83 3.29
C LEU A 52 -0.89 7.51 4.23
N LEU A 53 0.26 8.14 4.01
CA LEU A 53 1.48 7.86 4.77
C LEU A 53 1.47 8.51 6.15
N ASN A 54 0.61 9.51 6.34
CA ASN A 54 0.44 10.22 7.60
C ASN A 54 -0.96 10.01 8.20
N SER A 55 -1.72 9.01 7.72
CA SER A 55 -2.97 8.61 8.36
C SER A 55 -2.69 8.27 9.83
N PRO A 56 -3.65 8.51 10.75
CA PRO A 56 -3.48 8.14 12.15
C PRO A 56 -3.05 6.68 12.32
N GLU A 57 -3.60 5.79 11.50
CA GLU A 57 -3.33 4.37 11.48
C GLU A 57 -1.90 4.07 10.99
N ALA A 58 -1.44 4.71 9.90
CA ALA A 58 -0.07 4.52 9.41
C ALA A 58 0.98 5.08 10.40
N MET A 59 0.68 6.21 11.03
CA MET A 59 1.53 6.82 12.06
C MET A 59 1.60 5.93 13.31
N GLN A 60 0.48 5.34 13.70
CA GLN A 60 0.42 4.40 14.82
C GLN A 60 1.16 3.10 14.51
N ALA A 61 0.96 2.51 13.33
CA ALA A 61 1.68 1.30 12.92
C ALA A 61 3.20 1.54 12.85
N LYS A 62 3.63 2.70 12.37
CA LYS A 62 5.04 3.11 12.39
C LYS A 62 5.56 3.22 13.82
N PHE A 63 4.83 3.90 14.70
CA PHE A 63 5.19 4.03 16.12
C PHE A 63 5.33 2.66 16.79
N GLU A 64 4.38 1.75 16.57
CA GLU A 64 4.40 0.39 17.12
C GLU A 64 5.62 -0.40 16.61
N ALA A 65 5.96 -0.28 15.32
CA ALA A 65 7.17 -0.87 14.75
C ALA A 65 8.47 -0.32 15.35
N GLU A 66 8.58 1.00 15.50
CA GLU A 66 9.76 1.67 16.04
C GLU A 66 9.97 1.38 17.54
N HIS A 67 8.89 1.13 18.29
CA HIS A 67 8.93 0.88 19.74
C HIS A 67 8.83 -0.61 20.09
N GLY A 68 8.91 -1.51 19.11
CA GLY A 68 8.86 -2.95 19.33
C GLY A 68 7.51 -3.45 19.87
N GLN A 69 6.44 -2.69 19.67
CA GLN A 69 5.07 -3.04 20.04
C GLN A 69 4.37 -3.85 18.93
N THR A 70 5.14 -4.60 18.14
CA THR A 70 4.61 -5.39 17.05
C THR A 70 4.12 -6.75 17.56
N LEU A 71 3.00 -7.22 17.00
CA LEU A 71 2.50 -8.56 17.25
C LEU A 71 3.25 -9.56 16.37
N ASN A 72 3.88 -10.56 17.00
CA ASN A 72 4.39 -11.71 16.27
C ASN A 72 3.22 -12.62 15.89
N ILE A 73 2.82 -12.57 14.62
CA ILE A 73 1.70 -13.35 14.06
C ILE A 73 2.11 -14.75 13.58
N GLY A 74 3.33 -15.19 13.89
CA GLY A 74 3.85 -16.50 13.52
C GLY A 74 5.21 -16.43 12.82
N SER A 75 5.77 -17.60 12.57
CA SER A 75 7.04 -17.77 11.88
C SER A 75 6.87 -17.89 10.36
N VAL A 76 7.98 -17.81 9.63
CA VAL A 76 8.03 -18.11 8.18
C VAL A 76 7.53 -19.53 7.88
N GLU A 77 7.72 -20.47 8.80
CA GLU A 77 7.21 -21.84 8.66
C GLU A 77 5.69 -21.91 8.82
N ASP A 78 5.12 -21.11 9.72
CA ASP A 78 3.66 -21.01 9.89
C ASP A 78 3.01 -20.43 8.64
N TYR A 79 3.65 -19.42 8.03
CA TYR A 79 3.23 -18.88 6.74
C TYR A 79 3.27 -19.94 5.62
N LYS A 80 4.35 -20.71 5.51
CA LYS A 80 4.43 -21.81 4.52
C LYS A 80 3.32 -22.83 4.71
N ARG A 81 3.09 -23.28 5.94
CA ARG A 81 2.03 -24.26 6.26
C ARG A 81 0.63 -23.76 5.94
N TRP A 82 0.40 -22.45 6.11
CA TRP A 82 -0.85 -21.83 5.71
C TRP A 82 -0.96 -21.72 4.18
N SER A 83 0.10 -21.27 3.50
CA SER A 83 0.14 -21.10 2.05
C SER A 83 -0.01 -22.42 1.29
N ASP A 84 0.53 -23.52 1.81
CA ASP A 84 0.41 -24.85 1.18
C ASP A 84 -1.02 -25.43 1.32
N LYS A 85 -1.86 -24.83 2.16
CA LYS A 85 -3.27 -25.23 2.36
C LYS A 85 -4.27 -24.36 1.60
N LEU A 86 -3.79 -23.33 0.88
CA LEU A 86 -4.58 -22.54 -0.06
C LEU A 86 -4.71 -23.27 -1.40
#